data_AF-A0A2J7PRZ0-F1
#
_entry.id   AF-A0A2J7PRZ0-F1
#
_cell.length_a   1.000
_cell.length_b   1.000
_cell.length_c   1.000
_cell.angle_alpha   90.00
_cell.angle_beta   90.00
_cell.angle_gamma   90.00
#
_symmetry.space_group_name_H-M   'P 1'
#
loop_
_entity.id
_entity.type
_entity.pdbx_description
1 polymer ?
#
loop_
_entity_poly.entity_id
_entity_poly.type
_entity_poly.pdbx_seq_one_letter_code
_entity_poly.pdbx_strand_id
1 'polypeptide(L)'
;MNYILCRGLQITAEIHQRLQRAYGSVCMGASSVRRWAKHFKDGNTSIEDEPWNGHPQTASTECNKERVDEIIQDDRRVTVDTIARKLGIGHSAIQEMIESLGYRKVCARWVPRLLIQDYKGQRKAITSELLQRYRHKGDDFLLCIVTGDDSWFHHFELETKWQSMEWHHLHSPSKKKAKAVPSAAEVMGTVFWDAEGLFWLNSWNLGKPSMLLVMSRCCTSSVVHCLINVRDKTSSSCMIKLVPTPLASHSSNCKDGVGSSSTTFQ
;
A
#
# COMPACT_ATOMS: atom_id res chain seq x y z
N MET A 1 18.61 59.41 11.80
CA MET A 1 18.47 59.56 13.27
C MET A 1 19.82 59.54 14.00
N ASN A 2 20.73 58.61 13.67
CA ASN A 2 22.10 58.53 14.24
C ASN A 2 22.88 59.85 14.21
N TYR A 3 22.83 60.61 13.10
CA TYR A 3 23.56 61.89 12.97
C TYR A 3 23.12 62.98 13.97
N ILE A 4 21.87 62.95 14.45
CA ILE A 4 21.32 63.98 15.37
C ILE A 4 21.64 63.61 16.83
N LEU A 5 21.64 62.32 17.17
CA LEU A 5 21.97 61.80 18.50
C LEU A 5 23.48 61.91 18.79
N CYS A 6 24.35 61.72 17.80
CA CYS A 6 25.80 61.90 17.95
C CYS A 6 26.26 63.36 18.18
N ARG A 7 25.39 64.36 18.01
CA ARG A 7 25.69 65.78 18.31
C ARG A 7 25.46 66.19 19.77
N GLY A 8 25.17 65.26 20.67
CA GLY A 8 25.02 65.56 22.10
C GLY A 8 23.72 66.27 22.48
N LEU A 9 22.70 66.23 21.63
CA LEU A 9 21.39 66.80 21.91
C LEU A 9 20.66 65.95 22.97
N GLN A 10 20.70 66.39 24.22
CA GLN A 10 20.10 65.68 25.37
C GLN A 10 18.59 65.89 25.51
N ILE A 11 17.97 66.71 24.66
CA ILE A 11 16.55 67.08 24.76
C ILE A 11 15.74 66.45 23.61
N THR A 12 14.92 65.45 23.95
CA THR A 12 14.09 64.70 22.99
C THR A 12 13.08 65.57 22.23
N ALA A 13 12.66 66.69 22.82
CA ALA A 13 11.76 67.65 22.20
C ALA A 13 12.41 68.38 21.02
N GLU A 14 13.70 68.73 21.14
CA GLU A 14 14.45 69.42 20.09
C GLU A 14 14.73 68.49 18.90
N ILE A 15 15.01 67.21 19.19
CA ILE A 15 15.16 66.16 18.16
C ILE A 15 13.85 66.01 17.37
N HIS A 16 12.70 65.96 18.05
CA HIS A 16 11.40 65.85 17.38
C HIS A 16 11.08 67.09 16.52
N GLN A 17 11.35 68.31 17.01
CA GLN A 17 11.15 69.53 16.23
C GLN A 17 12.02 69.58 14.98
N ARG A 18 13.29 69.14 15.07
CA ARG A 18 14.19 69.08 13.91
C ARG A 18 13.76 68.03 12.89
N LEU A 19 13.30 66.86 13.36
CA LEU A 19 12.75 65.83 12.49
C LEU A 19 11.45 66.30 11.83
N GLN A 20 10.58 67.00 12.56
CA GLN A 20 9.34 67.56 12.02
C GLN A 20 9.60 68.64 10.97
N ARG A 21 10.63 69.48 11.17
CA ARG A 21 11.05 70.48 10.17
C ARG A 21 11.61 69.83 8.89
N ALA A 22 12.28 68.68 9.00
CA ALA A 22 12.87 67.99 7.84
C ALA A 22 11.88 67.08 7.09
N TYR A 23 10.99 66.40 7.81
CA TYR A 23 10.11 65.35 7.25
C TYR A 23 8.61 65.69 7.28
N GLY A 24 8.23 66.86 7.83
CA GLY A 24 6.86 67.36 7.82
C GLY A 24 5.85 66.41 8.48
N SER A 25 4.78 66.10 7.75
CA SER A 25 3.67 65.25 8.22
C SER A 25 4.01 63.76 8.30
N VAL A 26 5.10 63.31 7.68
CA VAL A 26 5.57 61.90 7.71
C VAL A 26 6.53 61.67 8.89
N CYS A 27 6.74 62.68 9.73
CA CYS A 27 7.58 62.58 10.91
C CYS A 27 6.97 61.65 11.97
N MET A 28 7.79 60.79 12.55
CA MET A 28 7.37 59.96 13.68
C MET A 28 6.98 60.79 14.90
N GLY A 29 5.95 60.34 15.63
CA GLY A 29 5.44 61.05 16.79
C GLY A 29 6.49 61.21 17.91
N ALA A 30 6.32 62.25 18.74
CA ALA A 30 7.23 62.56 19.85
C ALA A 30 7.45 61.38 20.84
N SER A 31 6.45 60.50 20.98
CA SER A 31 6.52 59.29 21.79
C SER A 31 7.53 58.27 21.24
N SER A 32 7.54 58.06 19.92
CA SER A 32 8.50 57.18 19.24
C SER A 32 9.92 57.75 19.32
N VAL A 33 10.08 59.06 19.14
CA VAL A 33 11.37 59.74 19.31
C VAL A 33 11.92 59.56 20.73
N ARG A 34 11.08 59.70 21.75
CA ARG A 34 11.47 59.45 23.15
C ARG A 34 11.88 58.00 23.40
N ARG A 35 11.15 57.03 22.84
CA ARG A 35 11.48 55.59 22.93
C ARG A 35 12.84 55.31 22.32
N TRP A 36 13.08 55.76 21.09
CA TRP A 36 14.37 55.62 20.42
C TRP A 36 15.52 56.29 21.19
N ALA A 37 15.32 57.53 21.68
CA ALA A 37 16.32 58.21 22.48
C ALA A 37 16.67 57.47 23.77
N LYS A 38 15.71 56.73 24.36
CA LYS A 38 15.96 55.85 25.50
C LYS A 38 16.79 54.62 25.09
N HIS A 39 16.43 53.93 24.02
CA HIS A 39 17.22 52.78 23.50
C HIS A 39 18.69 53.15 23.25
N PHE A 40 18.93 54.32 22.64
CA PHE A 40 20.28 54.81 22.41
C PHE A 40 21.02 55.19 23.70
N LYS A 41 20.33 55.73 24.71
CA LYS A 41 20.94 55.98 26.04
C LYS A 41 21.29 54.69 26.77
N ASP A 42 20.49 53.64 26.59
CA ASP A 42 20.68 52.32 27.19
C ASP A 42 21.74 51.49 26.43
N GLY A 43 22.43 52.08 25.44
CA GLY A 43 23.54 51.46 24.71
C GLY A 43 23.12 50.61 23.50
N ASN A 44 21.83 50.51 23.20
CA ASN A 44 21.35 49.81 22.01
C ASN A 44 21.42 50.73 20.78
N THR A 45 22.37 50.45 19.89
CA THR A 45 22.60 51.20 18.64
C THR A 45 22.02 50.52 17.41
N SER A 46 21.35 49.37 17.56
CA SER A 46 20.70 48.67 16.47
C SER A 46 19.52 49.48 15.93
N ILE A 47 19.40 49.55 14.61
CA ILE A 47 18.29 50.20 13.89
C ILE A 47 17.24 49.16 13.46
N GLU A 48 17.65 47.89 13.40
CA GLU A 48 16.76 46.78 13.04
C GLU A 48 15.78 46.48 14.17
N ASP A 49 14.56 46.11 13.80
CA ASP A 49 13.57 45.65 14.75
C ASP A 49 14.09 44.38 15.46
N GLU A 50 13.96 44.34 16.78
CA GLU A 50 14.27 43.11 17.54
C GLU A 50 13.33 41.99 17.07
N PRO A 51 13.81 40.73 17.04
CA PRO A 51 12.98 39.60 16.67
C PRO A 51 11.70 39.62 17.50
N TRP A 52 10.56 39.76 16.82
CA TRP A 52 9.28 39.81 17.49
C TRP A 52 9.04 38.46 18.15
N ASN A 53 9.00 38.43 19.48
CA ASN A 53 8.41 37.32 20.23
C ASN A 53 6.90 37.36 19.97
N GLY A 54 6.49 36.79 18.83
CA GLY A 54 5.08 36.67 18.47
C GLY A 54 4.27 35.96 19.57
N HIS A 55 2.96 36.14 19.52
CA HIS A 55 2.07 35.36 20.37
C HIS A 55 2.22 33.86 20.01
N PRO A 56 2.38 32.93 20.98
CA PRO A 56 2.35 31.51 20.68
C PRO A 56 0.92 31.14 20.29
N GLN A 57 0.62 31.29 19.00
CA GLN A 57 -0.73 31.17 18.44
C GLN A 57 -1.05 29.72 18.03
N THR A 58 -0.15 28.79 18.32
CA THR A 58 -0.28 27.38 17.95
C THR A 58 -0.34 26.52 19.19
N ALA A 59 -1.47 25.81 19.36
CA ALA A 59 -1.61 24.74 20.34
C ALA A 59 -0.60 23.59 20.13
N SER A 60 0.18 23.63 19.05
CA SER A 60 1.32 22.75 18.70
C SER A 60 2.60 23.10 19.48
N THR A 61 2.48 23.35 20.79
CA THR A 61 3.65 23.50 21.68
C THR A 61 4.33 22.13 21.85
N GLU A 62 5.65 22.11 22.09
CA GLU A 62 6.41 20.86 22.23
C GLU A 62 5.86 19.94 23.33
N CYS A 63 5.45 20.49 24.48
CA CYS A 63 4.77 19.74 25.54
C CYS A 63 3.46 19.08 25.07
N ASN A 64 2.69 19.74 24.19
CA ASN A 64 1.47 19.14 23.65
C ASN A 64 1.79 18.04 22.63
N LYS A 65 2.87 18.18 21.85
CA LYS A 65 3.34 17.12 20.96
C LYS A 65 3.79 15.88 21.73
N GLU A 66 4.54 16.05 22.82
CA GLU A 66 4.93 14.96 23.71
C GLU A 66 3.70 14.21 24.25
N ARG A 67 2.68 14.95 24.73
CA ARG A 67 1.42 14.36 25.20
C ARG A 67 0.64 13.65 24.09
N VAL A 68 0.64 14.18 22.86
CA VAL A 68 0.05 13.52 21.69
C VAL A 68 0.80 12.22 21.38
N ASP A 69 2.13 12.25 21.41
CA ASP A 69 2.97 11.07 21.18
C ASP A 69 2.70 9.98 22.21
N GLU A 70 2.69 10.31 23.51
CA GLU A 70 2.35 9.38 24.60
C GLU A 70 1.00 8.69 24.38
N ILE A 71 -0.04 9.44 23.99
CA ILE A 71 -1.37 8.88 23.72
C ILE A 71 -1.35 7.92 22.52
N ILE A 72 -0.59 8.23 21.48
CA ILE A 72 -0.48 7.38 20.28
C ILE A 72 0.37 6.14 20.58
N GLN A 73 1.39 6.24 21.42
CA GLN A 73 2.21 5.11 21.84
C GLN A 73 1.42 4.10 22.68
N ASP A 74 0.53 4.59 23.56
CA ASP A 74 -0.38 3.77 24.37
C ASP A 74 -1.43 3.04 23.51
N ASP A 75 -2.11 3.76 22.61
CA ASP A 75 -3.05 3.17 21.64
C ASP A 75 -2.79 3.65 20.21
N ARG A 76 -2.17 2.78 19.41
CA ARG A 76 -1.88 3.03 17.99
C ARG A 76 -3.12 3.18 17.10
N ARG A 77 -4.33 2.85 17.60
CA ARG A 77 -5.59 2.98 16.86
C ARG A 77 -6.42 4.18 17.28
N VAL A 78 -5.93 5.01 18.21
CA VAL A 78 -6.62 6.19 18.72
C VAL A 78 -7.10 7.11 17.57
N THR A 79 -8.29 7.71 17.74
CA THR A 79 -8.83 8.66 16.79
C THR A 79 -8.37 10.08 17.13
N VAL A 80 -8.21 10.94 16.12
CA VAL A 80 -7.92 12.38 16.30
C VAL A 80 -8.93 13.03 17.25
N ASP A 81 -10.21 12.65 17.13
CA ASP A 81 -11.30 13.07 18.02
C ASP A 81 -11.08 12.70 19.49
N THR A 82 -10.57 11.49 19.76
CA THR A 82 -10.27 11.06 21.14
C THR A 82 -9.11 11.88 21.72
N ILE A 83 -8.07 12.13 20.92
CA ILE A 83 -6.94 12.98 21.33
C ILE A 83 -7.41 14.42 21.60
N ALA A 84 -8.26 14.96 20.72
CA ALA A 84 -8.84 16.30 20.83
C ALA A 84 -9.61 16.47 22.14
N ARG A 85 -10.46 15.49 22.47
CA ARG A 85 -11.22 15.50 23.72
C ARG A 85 -10.33 15.35 24.95
N LYS A 86 -9.30 14.51 24.90
CA LYS A 86 -8.36 14.28 26.02
C LYS A 86 -7.51 15.52 26.32
N LEU A 87 -7.06 16.24 25.30
CA LEU A 87 -6.15 17.37 25.43
C LEU A 87 -6.85 18.74 25.41
N GLY A 88 -8.11 18.79 25.00
CA GLY A 88 -8.84 20.05 24.79
C GLY A 88 -8.31 20.88 23.62
N ILE A 89 -7.66 20.22 22.64
CA ILE A 89 -7.02 20.87 21.49
C ILE A 89 -7.88 20.63 20.25
N GLY A 90 -7.95 21.64 19.36
CA GLY A 90 -8.66 21.52 18.09
C GLY A 90 -8.09 20.44 17.17
N HIS A 91 -8.96 19.83 16.35
CA HIS A 91 -8.59 18.74 15.45
C HIS A 91 -7.44 19.08 14.48
N SER A 92 -7.43 20.30 13.93
CA SER A 92 -6.40 20.75 12.98
C SER A 92 -5.01 20.76 13.60
N ALA A 93 -4.88 21.33 14.81
CA ALA A 93 -3.61 21.36 15.52
C ALA A 93 -3.11 19.96 15.91
N ILE A 94 -4.01 19.04 16.27
CA ILE A 94 -3.63 17.65 16.51
C ILE A 94 -3.15 16.97 15.23
N GLN A 95 -3.84 17.18 14.12
CA GLN A 95 -3.42 16.60 12.85
C GLN A 95 -2.03 17.11 12.44
N GLU A 96 -1.78 18.42 12.57
CA GLU A 96 -0.45 19.02 12.35
C GLU A 96 0.60 18.42 13.29
N MET A 97 0.30 18.25 14.58
CA MET A 97 1.21 17.61 15.54
C MET A 97 1.53 16.17 15.14
N ILE A 98 0.52 15.36 14.80
CA ILE A 98 0.68 13.96 14.35
C ILE A 98 1.57 13.89 13.11
N GLU A 99 1.34 14.77 12.13
CA GLU A 99 2.14 14.85 10.91
C GLU A 99 3.58 15.29 11.23
N SER A 100 3.78 16.27 12.12
CA SER A 100 5.11 16.73 12.55
C SER A 100 5.91 15.66 13.31
N LEU A 101 5.22 14.77 14.03
CA LEU A 101 5.81 13.60 14.70
C LEU A 101 6.13 12.46 13.70
N GLY A 102 5.77 12.61 12.43
CA GLY A 102 6.04 11.62 11.38
C GLY A 102 5.06 10.44 11.34
N TYR A 103 3.93 10.53 12.06
CA TYR A 103 2.92 9.47 12.02
C TYR A 103 2.05 9.56 10.77
N ARG A 104 1.74 8.38 10.20
CA ARG A 104 0.78 8.24 9.11
C ARG A 104 -0.18 7.09 9.40
N LYS A 105 -1.48 7.32 9.26
CA LYS A 105 -2.48 6.27 9.41
C LYS A 105 -2.47 5.34 8.21
N VAL A 106 -2.27 4.05 8.44
CA VAL A 106 -2.27 3.01 7.41
C VAL A 106 -3.21 1.88 7.80
N CYS A 107 -3.86 1.26 6.82
CA CYS A 107 -4.68 0.07 7.05
C CYS A 107 -3.82 -1.18 7.05
N ALA A 108 -4.15 -2.14 7.91
CA ALA A 108 -3.55 -3.47 7.86
C ALA A 108 -3.86 -4.14 6.51
N ARG A 109 -2.88 -4.86 5.97
CA ARG A 109 -3.08 -5.68 4.77
C ARG A 109 -3.80 -6.96 5.16
N TRP A 110 -4.80 -7.35 4.39
CA TRP A 110 -5.41 -8.67 4.52
C TRP A 110 -4.39 -9.75 4.15
N VAL A 111 -4.18 -10.68 5.08
CA VAL A 111 -3.33 -11.87 4.87
C VAL A 111 -4.21 -13.10 4.96
N PRO A 112 -4.06 -14.10 4.06
CA PRO A 112 -4.95 -15.27 4.04
C PRO A 112 -5.01 -16.01 5.38
N ARG A 113 -3.85 -16.18 6.04
CA ARG A 113 -3.72 -16.83 7.35
C ARG A 113 -2.52 -16.29 8.13
N LEU A 114 -2.64 -16.24 9.45
CA LEU A 114 -1.51 -16.03 10.35
C LEU A 114 -0.79 -17.37 10.57
N LEU A 115 0.44 -17.48 10.09
CA LEU A 115 1.22 -18.71 10.18
C LEU A 115 1.92 -18.83 11.54
N ILE A 116 1.87 -20.01 12.16
CA ILE A 116 2.71 -20.38 13.31
C ILE A 116 4.15 -20.64 12.85
N GLN A 117 5.08 -20.64 13.81
CA GLN A 117 6.52 -20.70 13.53
C GLN A 117 6.93 -21.94 12.72
N ASP A 118 6.33 -23.10 13.02
CA ASP A 118 6.64 -24.35 12.32
C ASP A 118 6.26 -24.30 10.84
N TYR A 119 5.07 -23.80 10.50
CA TYR A 119 4.65 -23.63 9.10
C TYR A 119 5.51 -22.59 8.37
N LYS A 120 6.03 -21.56 9.07
CA LYS A 120 7.02 -20.64 8.47
C LYS A 120 8.34 -21.35 8.18
N GLY A 121 8.80 -22.19 9.10
CA GLY A 121 10.00 -23.02 8.93
C GLY A 121 9.89 -23.96 7.73
N GLN A 122 8.78 -24.71 7.64
CA GLN A 122 8.49 -25.60 6.52
C GLN A 122 8.44 -24.86 5.19
N ARG A 123 7.72 -23.72 5.12
CA ARG A 123 7.68 -22.88 3.91
C ARG A 123 9.08 -22.42 3.50
N LYS A 124 9.90 -21.95 4.43
CA LYS A 124 11.27 -21.52 4.16
C LYS A 124 12.11 -22.68 3.62
N ALA A 125 12.04 -23.86 4.24
CA ALA A 125 12.79 -25.03 3.79
C ALA A 125 12.43 -25.45 2.36
N ILE A 126 11.13 -25.54 2.05
CA ILE A 126 10.64 -25.88 0.71
C ILE A 126 11.07 -24.82 -0.30
N THR A 127 10.89 -23.53 0.00
CA THR A 127 11.30 -22.45 -0.90
C THR A 127 12.80 -22.44 -1.13
N SER A 128 13.62 -22.73 -0.11
CA SER A 128 15.08 -22.83 -0.25
C SER A 128 15.48 -23.98 -1.18
N GLU A 129 14.85 -25.15 -1.05
CA GLU A 129 15.09 -26.29 -1.93
C GLU A 129 14.69 -25.98 -3.38
N LEU A 130 13.52 -25.37 -3.60
CA LEU A 130 13.06 -24.95 -4.91
C LEU A 130 14.00 -23.91 -5.54
N LEU A 131 14.49 -22.95 -4.75
CA LEU A 131 15.46 -21.96 -5.20
C LEU A 131 16.79 -22.61 -5.59
N GLN A 132 17.26 -23.61 -4.86
CA GLN A 132 18.48 -24.34 -5.22
C GLN A 132 18.32 -25.10 -6.54
N ARG A 133 17.16 -25.75 -6.75
CA ARG A 133 16.84 -26.41 -8.01
C ARG A 133 16.81 -25.41 -9.17
N TYR A 134 16.20 -24.24 -8.98
CA TYR A 134 16.21 -23.17 -9.97
C TYR A 134 17.64 -22.69 -10.26
N ARG A 135 18.49 -22.49 -9.25
CA ARG A 135 19.90 -22.10 -9.45
C ARG A 135 20.69 -23.10 -10.28
N HIS A 136 20.39 -24.39 -10.19
CA HIS A 136 21.09 -25.42 -10.95
C HIS A 136 20.56 -25.56 -12.38
N LYS A 137 19.24 -25.46 -12.58
CA LYS A 137 18.59 -25.78 -13.85
C LYS A 137 18.13 -24.55 -14.64
N GLY A 138 18.22 -23.36 -14.06
CA GLY A 138 17.75 -22.12 -14.67
C GLY A 138 16.30 -22.20 -15.09
N ASP A 139 16.01 -21.59 -16.24
CA ASP A 139 14.64 -21.47 -16.76
C ASP A 139 14.07 -22.80 -17.26
N ASP A 140 14.90 -23.79 -17.60
CA ASP A 140 14.44 -25.15 -17.96
C ASP A 140 13.63 -25.78 -16.83
N PHE A 141 13.97 -25.48 -15.57
CA PHE A 141 13.18 -25.92 -14.43
C PHE A 141 11.79 -25.25 -14.42
N LEU A 142 11.69 -23.97 -14.74
CA LEU A 142 10.42 -23.24 -14.77
C LEU A 142 9.52 -23.69 -15.93
N LEU A 143 10.10 -23.97 -17.10
CA LEU A 143 9.38 -24.48 -18.27
C LEU A 143 8.76 -25.87 -18.02
N CYS A 144 9.31 -26.62 -17.07
CA CYS A 144 8.78 -27.93 -16.66
C CYS A 144 7.70 -27.85 -15.56
N ILE A 145 7.37 -26.66 -15.05
CA ILE A 145 6.36 -26.50 -14.00
C ILE A 145 4.97 -26.38 -14.64
N VAL A 146 4.12 -27.31 -14.24
CA VAL A 146 2.68 -27.26 -14.49
C VAL A 146 2.00 -26.94 -13.16
N THR A 147 1.17 -25.90 -13.12
CA THR A 147 0.44 -25.49 -11.91
C THR A 147 -1.06 -25.43 -12.18
N GLY A 148 -1.85 -25.52 -11.11
CA GLY A 148 -3.29 -25.32 -11.20
C GLY A 148 -3.88 -24.89 -9.88
N ASP A 149 -5.07 -24.32 -9.95
CA ASP A 149 -5.83 -23.84 -8.79
C ASP A 149 -7.34 -23.99 -9.03
N ASP A 150 -8.08 -24.06 -7.92
CA ASP A 150 -9.54 -24.06 -7.89
C ASP A 150 -10.03 -22.70 -7.41
N SER A 151 -10.83 -22.02 -8.24
CA SER A 151 -11.39 -20.71 -7.91
C SER A 151 -12.91 -20.71 -8.07
N TRP A 152 -13.59 -20.02 -7.16
CA TRP A 152 -15.02 -19.77 -7.25
C TRP A 152 -15.29 -18.53 -8.10
N PHE A 153 -16.13 -18.69 -9.11
CA PHE A 153 -16.60 -17.61 -9.98
C PHE A 153 -18.07 -17.34 -9.69
N HIS A 154 -18.39 -16.07 -9.46
CA HIS A 154 -19.76 -15.63 -9.26
C HIS A 154 -20.30 -15.07 -10.58
N HIS A 155 -21.54 -15.42 -10.94
CA HIS A 155 -22.19 -14.92 -12.17
C HIS A 155 -22.52 -13.41 -12.14
N PHE A 156 -22.30 -12.71 -11.01
CA PHE A 156 -22.64 -11.30 -10.86
C PHE A 156 -21.43 -10.49 -10.37
N GLU A 157 -21.10 -9.43 -11.11
CA GLU A 157 -20.09 -8.46 -10.68
C GLU A 157 -20.77 -7.39 -9.81
N LEU A 158 -20.53 -7.45 -8.49
CA LEU A 158 -21.08 -6.47 -7.56
C LEU A 158 -20.34 -5.13 -7.73
N GLU A 159 -21.06 -4.09 -8.15
CA GLU A 159 -20.56 -2.72 -8.04
C GLU A 159 -20.15 -2.46 -6.58
N THR A 160 -18.88 -2.15 -6.36
CA THR A 160 -18.30 -1.94 -5.02
C THR A 160 -18.83 -0.67 -4.38
N LYS A 161 -18.66 -0.55 -3.05
CA LYS A 161 -19.02 0.69 -2.33
C LYS A 161 -18.32 1.93 -2.89
N TRP A 162 -17.06 1.77 -3.32
CA TRP A 162 -16.27 2.84 -3.92
C TRP A 162 -16.81 3.25 -5.30
N GLN A 163 -17.16 2.27 -6.13
CA GLN A 163 -17.77 2.53 -7.44
C GLN A 163 -19.14 3.20 -7.32
N SER A 164 -19.91 2.88 -6.28
CA SER A 164 -21.23 3.49 -6.05
C SER A 164 -21.16 4.85 -5.33
N MET A 165 -19.99 5.46 -5.15
CA MET A 165 -19.89 6.78 -4.53
C MET A 165 -20.34 7.86 -5.52
N GLU A 166 -21.36 8.62 -5.12
CA GLU A 166 -21.94 9.71 -5.90
C GLU A 166 -21.81 11.02 -5.11
N TRP A 167 -21.54 12.13 -5.80
CA TRP A 167 -21.55 13.46 -5.19
C TRP A 167 -23.00 13.90 -4.94
N HIS A 168 -23.30 14.34 -3.72
CA HIS A 168 -24.62 14.83 -3.34
C HIS A 168 -24.53 16.23 -2.72
N HIS A 169 -25.58 17.03 -2.92
CA HIS A 169 -25.78 18.24 -2.13
C HIS A 169 -26.28 17.88 -0.72
N LEU A 170 -26.10 18.78 0.24
CA LEU A 170 -26.40 18.56 1.67
C LEU A 170 -27.83 18.08 1.95
N HIS A 171 -28.79 18.49 1.11
CA HIS A 171 -30.22 18.16 1.25
C HIS A 171 -30.70 17.08 0.28
N SER A 172 -29.80 16.50 -0.53
CA SER A 172 -30.19 15.47 -1.49
C SER A 172 -30.47 14.15 -0.75
N PRO A 173 -31.52 13.41 -1.13
CA PRO A 173 -31.77 12.09 -0.58
C PRO A 173 -30.65 11.13 -0.97
N SER A 174 -30.15 10.35 -0.01
CA SER A 174 -29.10 9.35 -0.28
C SER A 174 -29.67 8.16 -1.03
N LYS A 175 -28.99 7.75 -2.11
CA LYS A 175 -29.31 6.53 -2.85
C LYS A 175 -29.20 5.31 -1.91
N LYS A 176 -30.28 4.54 -1.81
CA LYS A 176 -30.30 3.30 -1.04
C LYS A 176 -29.92 2.15 -1.96
N LYS A 177 -28.76 1.54 -1.70
CA LYS A 177 -28.35 0.30 -2.35
C LYS A 177 -28.76 -0.88 -1.49
N ALA A 178 -29.67 -1.71 -1.99
CA ALA A 178 -29.98 -2.98 -1.34
C ALA A 178 -28.71 -3.84 -1.30
N LYS A 179 -28.47 -4.51 -0.17
CA LYS A 179 -27.42 -5.54 -0.14
C LYS A 179 -27.85 -6.63 -1.11
N ALA A 180 -27.06 -6.85 -2.15
CA ALA A 180 -27.23 -8.04 -2.98
C ALA A 180 -26.99 -9.27 -2.08
N VAL A 181 -28.00 -10.12 -1.98
CA VAL A 181 -27.85 -11.44 -1.38
C VAL A 181 -27.19 -12.30 -2.46
N PRO A 182 -26.07 -13.00 -2.18
CA PRO A 182 -25.48 -13.91 -3.17
C PRO A 182 -26.49 -15.01 -3.49
N SER A 183 -27.25 -14.83 -4.58
CA SER A 183 -28.21 -15.82 -5.05
C SER A 183 -27.51 -16.83 -5.96
N ALA A 184 -27.07 -17.93 -5.32
CA ALA A 184 -27.14 -19.32 -5.76
C ALA A 184 -26.41 -19.83 -7.02
N ALA A 185 -25.75 -19.00 -7.84
CA ALA A 185 -24.99 -19.50 -8.99
C ALA A 185 -23.48 -19.21 -8.85
N GLU A 186 -22.83 -19.94 -7.95
CA GLU A 186 -21.37 -20.02 -7.89
C GLU A 186 -20.90 -21.19 -8.75
N VAL A 187 -19.89 -20.95 -9.58
CA VAL A 187 -19.26 -21.97 -10.41
C VAL A 187 -17.85 -22.17 -9.87
N MET A 188 -17.49 -23.39 -9.49
CA MET A 188 -16.10 -23.70 -9.22
C MET A 188 -15.41 -23.96 -10.55
N GLY A 189 -14.44 -23.12 -10.91
CA GLY A 189 -13.54 -23.39 -12.03
C GLY A 189 -12.24 -23.99 -11.52
N THR A 190 -11.82 -25.10 -12.11
CA THR A 190 -10.46 -25.61 -11.96
C THR A 190 -9.66 -25.23 -13.18
N VAL A 191 -8.54 -24.55 -12.96
CA VAL A 191 -7.69 -24.05 -14.04
C VAL A 191 -6.27 -24.57 -13.86
N PHE A 192 -5.63 -24.88 -14.98
CA PHE A 192 -4.37 -25.58 -15.05
C PHE A 192 -3.57 -24.95 -16.20
N TRP A 193 -2.36 -24.44 -15.91
CA TRP A 193 -1.50 -23.72 -16.85
C TRP A 193 -0.01 -24.03 -16.64
N ASP A 194 0.79 -23.79 -17.67
CA ASP A 194 2.24 -23.88 -17.66
C ASP A 194 2.87 -22.56 -18.15
N ALA A 195 4.15 -22.57 -18.51
CA ALA A 195 4.86 -21.40 -19.02
C ALA A 195 4.39 -20.93 -20.41
N GLU A 196 3.74 -21.78 -21.20
CA GLU A 196 3.21 -21.45 -22.54
C GLU A 196 1.76 -20.96 -22.48
N GLY A 197 1.03 -21.29 -21.41
CA GLY A 197 -0.28 -20.72 -21.11
C GLY A 197 -1.26 -21.73 -20.54
N LEU A 198 -2.55 -21.45 -20.76
CA LEU A 198 -3.64 -22.28 -20.27
C LEU A 198 -3.68 -23.62 -21.03
N PHE A 199 -3.60 -24.74 -20.31
CA PHE A 199 -3.69 -26.07 -20.91
C PHE A 199 -5.02 -26.76 -20.61
N TRP A 200 -5.62 -26.52 -19.44
CA TRP A 200 -6.90 -27.14 -19.06
C TRP A 200 -7.76 -26.24 -18.19
N LEU A 201 -9.05 -26.19 -18.52
CA LEU A 201 -10.07 -25.49 -17.76
C LEU A 201 -11.31 -26.37 -17.67
N ASN A 202 -11.84 -26.54 -16.47
CA ASN A 202 -13.11 -27.19 -16.21
C ASN A 202 -13.95 -26.34 -15.26
N SER A 203 -15.27 -26.41 -15.40
CA SER A 203 -16.22 -25.69 -14.55
C SER A 203 -17.25 -26.65 -13.99
N TRP A 204 -17.56 -26.48 -12.70
CA TRP A 204 -18.52 -27.29 -11.97
C TRP A 204 -19.67 -26.40 -11.51
N ASN A 205 -20.86 -26.65 -12.04
CA ASN A 205 -22.10 -26.09 -11.51
C ASN A 205 -22.59 -26.99 -10.38
N LEU A 206 -22.72 -26.46 -9.15
CA LEU A 206 -23.39 -27.17 -8.07
C LEU A 206 -24.82 -27.51 -8.51
N GLY A 207 -25.08 -28.78 -8.85
CA GLY A 207 -26.42 -29.29 -9.21
C GLY A 207 -26.72 -29.55 -10.70
N LYS A 208 -25.77 -29.42 -11.63
CA LYS A 208 -25.96 -29.86 -13.03
C LYS A 208 -24.70 -30.52 -13.60
N PRO A 209 -24.82 -31.67 -14.31
CA PRO A 209 -23.70 -32.25 -15.04
C PRO A 209 -23.50 -31.48 -16.34
N SER A 210 -22.67 -30.45 -16.33
CA SER A 210 -22.20 -29.80 -17.55
C SER A 210 -20.69 -29.62 -17.44
N MET A 211 -19.96 -30.65 -17.88
CA MET A 211 -18.50 -30.61 -18.04
C MET A 211 -18.20 -29.90 -19.37
N LEU A 212 -17.83 -28.62 -19.31
CA LEU A 212 -17.25 -27.94 -20.46
C LEU A 212 -15.73 -28.14 -20.37
N LEU A 213 -15.22 -29.14 -21.09
CA LEU A 213 -13.79 -29.45 -21.15
C LEU A 213 -13.17 -28.64 -22.30
N VAL A 214 -12.41 -27.60 -21.97
CA VAL A 214 -11.59 -26.90 -22.98
C VAL A 214 -10.16 -27.39 -22.84
N MET A 215 -9.73 -28.27 -23.74
CA MET A 215 -8.34 -28.69 -23.88
C MET A 215 -7.74 -27.94 -25.06
N SER A 216 -6.82 -27.00 -24.81
CA SER A 216 -6.30 -26.14 -25.87
C SER A 216 -5.01 -26.63 -26.54
N ARG A 217 -4.32 -27.66 -26.05
CA ARG A 217 -3.12 -28.21 -26.72
C ARG A 217 -3.00 -29.71 -26.51
N CYS A 218 -2.42 -30.40 -27.50
CA CYS A 218 -2.15 -31.85 -27.49
C CYS A 218 -1.19 -32.23 -26.35
N CYS A 219 -1.71 -32.40 -25.14
CA CYS A 219 -1.01 -33.13 -24.08
C CYS A 219 -1.05 -34.62 -24.40
N THR A 220 0.09 -35.32 -24.26
CA THR A 220 0.11 -36.77 -24.33
C THR A 220 -0.84 -37.34 -23.27
N SER A 221 -1.64 -38.35 -23.66
CA SER A 221 -2.68 -39.00 -22.85
C SER A 221 -2.23 -39.33 -21.42
N SER A 222 -0.94 -39.64 -21.23
CA SER A 222 -0.34 -39.98 -19.95
C SER A 222 -0.36 -38.85 -18.90
N VAL A 223 -0.21 -37.58 -19.28
CA VAL A 223 -0.17 -36.46 -18.31
C VAL A 223 -1.57 -36.14 -17.80
N VAL A 224 -2.56 -36.15 -18.70
CA VAL A 224 -3.97 -35.90 -18.39
C VAL A 224 -4.52 -37.00 -17.48
N HIS A 225 -4.22 -38.27 -17.79
CA HIS A 225 -4.67 -39.41 -16.98
C HIS A 225 -4.01 -39.44 -15.59
N CYS A 226 -2.78 -38.94 -15.46
CA CYS A 226 -2.09 -38.80 -14.18
C CYS A 226 -2.71 -37.69 -13.32
N LEU A 227 -2.99 -36.51 -13.90
CA LEU A 227 -3.61 -35.38 -13.18
C LEU A 227 -5.03 -35.71 -12.68
N ILE A 228 -5.83 -36.43 -13.47
CA ILE A 228 -7.16 -36.91 -13.06
C ILE A 228 -7.04 -37.89 -11.88
N ASN A 229 -6.12 -38.87 -11.97
CA ASN A 229 -5.90 -39.85 -10.91
C ASN A 229 -5.34 -39.28 -9.60
N VAL A 230 -4.61 -38.16 -9.65
CA VAL A 230 -4.11 -37.48 -8.43
C VAL A 230 -5.23 -36.70 -7.74
N ARG A 231 -6.17 -36.11 -8.48
CA ARG A 231 -7.31 -35.36 -7.92
C ARG A 231 -8.24 -36.24 -7.07
N ASP A 232 -8.51 -37.47 -7.50
CA ASP A 232 -9.32 -38.43 -6.74
C ASP A 232 -8.67 -38.85 -5.40
N LYS A 233 -7.36 -38.62 -5.24
CA LYS A 233 -6.59 -39.01 -4.04
C LYS A 233 -6.28 -37.85 -3.09
N THR A 234 -6.36 -36.59 -3.51
CA THR A 234 -6.00 -35.44 -2.67
C THR A 234 -7.11 -34.38 -2.65
N SER A 235 -7.99 -34.43 -1.65
CA SER A 235 -8.99 -33.39 -1.35
C SER A 235 -8.38 -32.14 -0.68
N SER A 236 -7.10 -31.88 -0.92
CA SER A 236 -6.36 -30.78 -0.29
C SER A 236 -5.38 -30.20 -1.28
N SER A 237 -5.41 -28.88 -1.45
CA SER A 237 -4.47 -28.09 -2.28
C SER A 237 -3.03 -28.49 -1.97
N CYS A 238 -2.48 -29.38 -2.78
CA CYS A 238 -1.11 -29.84 -2.71
C CYS A 238 -0.50 -29.63 -4.09
N MET A 239 0.61 -28.90 -4.14
CA MET A 239 1.39 -28.65 -5.34
C MET A 239 1.96 -29.99 -5.86
N ILE A 240 1.40 -30.52 -6.94
CA ILE A 240 1.80 -31.80 -7.53
C ILE A 240 3.08 -31.58 -8.33
N LYS A 241 4.22 -32.10 -7.84
CA LYS A 241 5.47 -32.16 -8.62
C LYS A 241 5.41 -33.38 -9.54
N LEU A 242 5.22 -33.18 -10.84
CA LEU A 242 5.53 -34.20 -11.85
C LEU A 242 7.00 -34.04 -12.25
N VAL A 243 7.85 -35.02 -11.94
CA VAL A 243 9.23 -35.08 -12.43
C VAL A 243 9.24 -35.97 -13.67
N PRO A 244 9.64 -35.48 -14.86
CA PRO A 244 9.80 -36.36 -16.02
C PRO A 244 11.04 -37.23 -15.82
N THR A 245 10.88 -38.56 -15.90
CA THR A 245 11.99 -39.50 -16.11
C THR A 245 12.56 -39.35 -17.53
N PRO A 246 13.88 -39.46 -17.74
CA PRO A 246 14.46 -39.29 -19.07
C PRO A 246 14.07 -40.45 -19.99
N LEU A 247 13.58 -40.14 -21.19
CA LEU A 247 13.41 -41.10 -22.27
C LEU A 247 14.77 -41.65 -22.70
N ALA A 248 14.92 -42.96 -22.63
CA ALA A 248 16.07 -43.68 -23.17
C ALA A 248 16.16 -43.45 -24.68
N SER A 249 17.37 -43.13 -25.14
CA SER A 249 17.72 -42.97 -26.54
C SER A 249 17.66 -44.31 -27.28
N HIS A 250 16.85 -44.39 -28.33
CA HIS A 250 17.03 -45.39 -29.38
C HIS A 250 17.18 -44.70 -30.73
N SER A 251 18.42 -44.78 -31.22
CA SER A 251 18.86 -44.41 -32.56
C SER A 251 18.13 -45.25 -33.62
N SER A 252 17.43 -44.58 -34.51
CA SER A 252 16.94 -45.15 -35.76
C SER A 252 18.10 -45.42 -36.72
N ASN A 253 18.31 -46.68 -37.12
CA ASN A 253 19.03 -47.00 -38.36
C ASN A 253 18.05 -47.77 -39.27
N CYS A 254 17.62 -47.09 -40.34
CA CYS A 254 16.91 -47.68 -41.46
C CYS A 254 17.84 -48.64 -42.21
N LYS A 255 17.37 -49.87 -42.49
CA LYS A 255 17.66 -50.57 -43.75
C LYS A 255 16.46 -51.41 -44.17
N ASP A 256 16.02 -51.14 -45.40
CA ASP A 256 14.99 -51.83 -46.15
C ASP A 256 15.33 -53.31 -46.39
N GLY A 257 14.30 -54.15 -46.45
CA GLY A 257 14.40 -55.56 -46.81
C GLY A 257 13.02 -56.20 -46.97
N VAL A 258 12.57 -56.24 -48.22
CA VAL A 258 11.36 -56.91 -48.73
C VAL A 258 11.39 -58.42 -48.42
N GLY A 259 10.26 -59.02 -48.02
CA GLY A 259 10.13 -60.48 -47.88
C GLY A 259 8.79 -60.98 -47.31
N SER A 260 7.83 -61.19 -48.22
CA SER A 260 6.75 -62.20 -48.23
C SER A 260 6.35 -63.01 -46.97
N SER A 261 5.04 -62.97 -46.69
CA SER A 261 4.11 -64.11 -46.49
C SER A 261 4.37 -65.15 -45.40
N SER A 262 3.50 -65.19 -44.37
CA SER A 262 2.55 -66.31 -44.10
C SER A 262 2.17 -66.43 -42.61
N THR A 263 0.86 -66.41 -42.38
CA THR A 263 0.02 -67.11 -41.40
C THR A 263 0.70 -68.12 -40.43
N THR A 264 0.39 -68.06 -39.13
CA THR A 264 -0.39 -69.09 -38.37
C THR A 264 -0.43 -68.78 -36.86
N PHE A 265 -1.61 -69.03 -36.28
CA PHE A 265 -1.98 -69.08 -34.87
C PHE A 265 -1.12 -70.02 -34.02
N GLN A 266 -0.81 -69.61 -32.79
CA GLN A 266 -1.29 -70.25 -31.55
C GLN A 266 -1.11 -69.30 -30.36
#